data_AF-N9PN75-F1
#
_entry.id   AF-N9PN75-F1
#
_cell.length_a   1.000
_cell.length_b   1.000
_cell.length_c   1.000
_cell.angle_alpha   90.00
_cell.angle_beta   90.00
_cell.angle_gamma   90.00
#
_symmetry.space_group_name_H-M   'P 1'
#
loop_
_entity.id
_entity.type
_entity.pdbx_description
1 polymer ?
#
loop_
_entity_poly.entity_id
_entity_poly.type
_entity_poly.pdbx_seq_one_letter_code
_entity_poly.pdbx_strand_id
1 'polypeptide(L)'
;MNTLVLLNIIVFVLLLAGLFFTYRKDWSLSKKVLIGMVVGIFFGLGLKTVYGDSPVIEHSIAWINLVGNGYVQLLQMVIMPLIFVSILSAVVKLHQTTSLGKISVLVIGILLITTAIAALVGAGVTNLFGLSAEGLVQGTKEAARLATIQSQYIGQVTDLDVPKLLLSLFPQNPFADLTGVRPTAIISVVIFSAFLGVAALKLMDKDTVNGERIRHGIEALQALVISLVRLVMQFTPYGVLALMTKMVATANLADIVKLGEFLIASYLGLAIMFLVHALLLLFVRVNPIDFFKKVFPVLTFAFTSRSSAASIPLNIEAQTKQLGVPEGIASFSASFGATIGQNGCAGLYPAMLAVMVAPTVGINPLDPLWIAQLVVVVTLSSIGVAGVGGGATFAALIVLPAMGLPITLVALLISIEPLIDMGRTALNVNGSMAAGTATSQLLGVRNPQPDNDA
;
A
#
# COMPACT_ATOMS: atom_id res chain seq x y z
N MET A 1 29.87 -2.85 -22.54
CA MET A 1 28.45 -3.26 -22.35
C MET A 1 28.15 -4.34 -23.38
N ASN A 2 27.57 -5.48 -22.97
CA ASN A 2 27.22 -6.57 -23.88
C ASN A 2 26.26 -6.06 -24.97
N THR A 3 26.47 -6.44 -26.23
CA THR A 3 25.65 -6.02 -27.38
C THR A 3 24.18 -6.40 -27.23
N LEU A 4 23.88 -7.54 -26.61
CA LEU A 4 22.52 -7.98 -26.31
C LEU A 4 21.84 -7.10 -25.24
N VAL A 5 22.61 -6.68 -24.23
CA VAL A 5 22.11 -5.74 -23.21
C VAL A 5 21.81 -4.38 -23.86
N LEU A 6 22.70 -3.89 -24.72
CA LEU A 6 22.47 -2.64 -25.47
C LEU A 6 21.21 -2.73 -26.35
N LEU A 7 21.02 -3.85 -27.06
CA LEU A 7 19.82 -4.08 -27.87
C LEU A 7 18.54 -4.04 -27.02
N ASN A 8 18.52 -4.73 -25.87
CA ASN A 8 17.39 -4.72 -24.95
C ASN A 8 17.08 -3.30 -24.44
N ILE A 9 18.11 -2.49 -24.14
CA ILE A 9 17.95 -1.09 -23.75
C ILE A 9 17.34 -0.27 -24.89
N ILE A 10 17.81 -0.44 -26.13
CA ILE A 10 17.27 0.27 -27.29
C ILE A 10 15.78 -0.07 -27.48
N VAL A 11 15.41 -1.35 -27.43
CA VAL A 11 14.01 -1.79 -27.53
C VAL A 11 13.18 -1.16 -26.41
N PHE A 12 13.66 -1.19 -25.17
CA PHE A 12 12.98 -0.57 -24.04
C PHE A 12 12.77 0.94 -24.23
N VAL A 13 13.79 1.67 -24.70
CA VAL A 13 13.70 3.10 -25.01
C VAL A 13 12.67 3.37 -26.12
N LEU A 14 12.61 2.52 -27.15
CA LEU A 14 11.59 2.61 -28.19
C LEU A 14 10.17 2.39 -27.65
N LEU A 15 9.99 1.45 -26.71
CA LEU A 15 8.70 1.24 -26.04
C LEU A 15 8.29 2.46 -25.20
N LEU A 16 9.23 3.08 -24.49
CA LEU A 16 9.00 4.33 -23.76
C LEU A 16 8.61 5.47 -24.72
N ALA A 17 9.33 5.62 -25.83
CA ALA A 17 8.99 6.60 -26.86
C ALA A 17 7.60 6.35 -27.46
N GLY A 18 7.25 5.09 -27.71
CA GLY A 18 5.91 4.68 -28.16
C GLY A 18 4.81 5.12 -27.19
N LEU A 19 5.00 4.88 -25.88
CA LEU A 19 4.09 5.40 -24.86
C LEU A 19 4.04 6.93 -24.85
N PHE A 20 5.17 7.61 -25.03
CA PHE A 20 5.20 9.07 -25.10
C PHE A 20 4.36 9.62 -26.25
N PHE A 21 4.37 8.99 -27.43
CA PHE A 21 3.49 9.43 -28.52
C PHE A 21 1.99 9.25 -28.23
N THR A 22 1.61 8.36 -27.30
CA THR A 22 0.22 8.27 -26.84
C THR A 22 -0.21 9.47 -25.99
N TYR A 23 0.72 10.29 -25.47
CA TYR A 23 0.38 11.55 -24.79
C TYR A 23 -0.17 12.63 -25.71
N ARG A 24 0.08 12.55 -27.02
CA ARG A 24 -0.51 13.44 -28.02
C ARG A 24 -1.98 13.13 -28.32
N LYS A 25 -2.53 12.08 -27.71
CA LYS A 25 -3.96 11.74 -27.76
C LYS A 25 -4.58 12.05 -26.40
N ASP A 26 -5.84 12.48 -26.40
CA ASP A 26 -6.65 12.78 -25.19
C ASP A 26 -7.05 11.52 -24.39
N TRP A 27 -6.15 10.54 -24.30
CA TRP A 27 -6.39 9.32 -23.54
C TRP A 27 -6.26 9.59 -22.06
N SER A 28 -7.20 9.05 -21.29
CA SER A 28 -7.15 9.05 -19.84
C SER A 28 -5.88 8.38 -19.31
N LEU A 29 -5.40 8.83 -18.15
CA LEU A 29 -4.24 8.26 -17.48
C LEU A 29 -4.41 6.74 -17.27
N SER A 30 -5.62 6.30 -16.92
CA SER A 30 -6.01 4.89 -16.76
C SER A 30 -5.61 4.04 -17.98
N LYS A 31 -5.95 4.53 -19.18
CA LYS A 31 -5.68 3.82 -20.42
C LYS A 31 -4.19 3.76 -20.71
N LYS A 32 -3.46 4.85 -20.46
CA LYS A 32 -2.00 4.92 -20.65
C LYS A 32 -1.27 3.95 -19.71
N VAL A 33 -1.68 3.90 -18.45
CA VAL A 33 -1.13 2.97 -17.44
C VAL A 33 -1.41 1.51 -17.82
N LEU A 34 -2.62 1.19 -18.26
CA LEU A 34 -2.98 -0.17 -18.70
C LEU A 34 -2.11 -0.62 -19.89
N ILE A 35 -1.90 0.25 -20.87
CA ILE A 35 -1.03 -0.05 -22.02
C ILE A 35 0.41 -0.25 -21.55
N GLY A 36 0.92 0.63 -20.69
CA GLY A 36 2.27 0.47 -20.12
C GLY A 36 2.45 -0.86 -19.40
N MET A 37 1.46 -1.27 -18.59
CA MET A 37 1.45 -2.57 -17.92
C MET A 37 1.49 -3.73 -18.92
N VAL A 38 0.58 -3.74 -19.90
CA VAL A 38 0.48 -4.82 -20.90
C VAL A 38 1.77 -4.93 -21.71
N VAL A 39 2.29 -3.80 -22.20
CA VAL A 39 3.56 -3.74 -22.94
C VAL A 39 4.72 -4.24 -22.07
N GLY A 40 4.77 -3.83 -20.80
CA GLY A 40 5.79 -4.28 -19.85
C GLY A 40 5.74 -5.78 -19.59
N ILE A 41 4.54 -6.36 -19.44
CA ILE A 41 4.37 -7.82 -19.28
C ILE A 41 4.91 -8.56 -20.50
N PHE A 42 4.49 -8.18 -21.70
CA PHE A 42 4.93 -8.86 -22.93
C PHE A 42 6.43 -8.71 -23.17
N PHE A 43 6.99 -7.53 -22.90
CA PHE A 43 8.42 -7.31 -23.04
C PHE A 43 9.21 -8.12 -22.01
N GLY A 44 8.78 -8.14 -20.75
CA GLY A 44 9.40 -8.96 -19.70
C GLY A 44 9.34 -10.46 -20.00
N LEU A 45 8.20 -10.94 -20.51
CA LEU A 45 8.06 -12.33 -20.97
C LEU A 45 8.98 -12.64 -22.15
N GLY A 46 9.06 -11.72 -23.13
CA GLY A 46 10.00 -11.81 -24.24
C GLY A 46 11.44 -11.96 -23.76
N LEU A 47 11.89 -11.10 -22.84
CA LEU A 47 13.23 -11.19 -22.24
C LEU A 47 13.45 -12.54 -21.55
N LYS A 48 12.49 -13.01 -20.75
CA LYS A 48 12.58 -14.30 -20.05
C LYS A 48 12.67 -15.48 -21.01
N THR A 49 11.83 -15.50 -22.04
CA THR A 49 11.78 -16.59 -23.03
C THR A 49 13.04 -16.68 -23.89
N VAL A 50 13.64 -15.54 -24.27
CA VAL A 50 14.83 -15.49 -25.13
C VAL A 50 16.10 -15.81 -24.35
N TYR A 51 16.23 -15.32 -23.11
CA TYR A 51 17.49 -15.36 -22.36
C TYR A 51 17.48 -16.28 -21.13
N GLY A 52 16.32 -16.82 -20.71
CA GLY A 52 16.21 -17.77 -19.60
C GLY A 52 16.64 -17.19 -18.24
N ASP A 53 17.72 -17.72 -17.67
CA ASP A 53 18.37 -17.23 -16.44
C ASP A 53 19.77 -16.63 -16.73
N SER A 54 20.02 -16.21 -17.98
CA SER A 54 21.30 -15.62 -18.38
C SER A 54 21.59 -14.30 -17.64
N PRO A 55 22.87 -13.99 -17.33
CA PRO A 55 23.29 -12.70 -16.77
C PRO A 55 22.86 -11.48 -17.62
N VAL A 56 22.56 -11.68 -18.91
CA VAL A 56 22.04 -10.62 -19.80
C VAL A 56 20.74 -10.03 -19.27
N ILE A 57 19.85 -10.83 -18.66
CA ILE A 57 18.60 -10.33 -18.07
C ILE A 57 18.90 -9.42 -16.89
N GLU A 58 19.74 -9.86 -15.96
CA GLU A 58 20.08 -9.08 -14.76
C GLU A 58 20.63 -7.71 -15.13
N HIS A 59 21.59 -7.67 -16.07
CA HIS A 59 22.15 -6.41 -16.56
C HIS A 59 21.13 -5.55 -17.31
N SER A 60 20.26 -6.14 -18.14
CA SER A 60 19.21 -5.38 -18.84
C SER A 60 18.19 -4.79 -17.86
N ILE A 61 17.80 -5.57 -16.86
CA ILE A 61 16.87 -5.18 -15.81
C ILE A 61 17.45 -4.09 -14.92
N ALA A 62 18.77 -4.04 -14.68
CA ALA A 62 19.40 -2.94 -13.96
C ALA A 62 19.15 -1.58 -14.64
N TRP A 63 19.24 -1.50 -15.97
CA TRP A 63 18.95 -0.29 -16.74
C TRP A 63 17.45 0.02 -16.81
N ILE A 64 16.60 -0.99 -17.02
CA ILE A 64 15.13 -0.82 -17.00
C ILE A 64 14.66 -0.30 -15.64
N ASN A 65 15.27 -0.78 -14.55
CA ASN A 65 14.98 -0.35 -13.19
C ASN A 65 15.33 1.11 -12.92
N LEU A 66 16.23 1.73 -13.69
CA LEU A 66 16.49 3.17 -13.54
C LEU A 66 15.20 3.97 -13.72
N VAL A 67 14.37 3.58 -14.70
CA VAL A 67 13.06 4.21 -14.95
C VAL A 67 12.04 3.81 -13.89
N GLY A 68 11.93 2.52 -13.58
CA GLY A 68 10.95 2.02 -12.59
C GLY A 68 11.20 2.56 -11.18
N ASN A 69 12.42 2.37 -10.66
CA ASN A 69 12.79 2.84 -9.32
C ASN A 69 12.88 4.37 -9.26
N GLY A 70 13.37 5.03 -10.32
CA GLY A 70 13.39 6.49 -10.40
C GLY A 70 11.98 7.07 -10.28
N TYR A 71 10.99 6.48 -10.96
CA TYR A 71 9.60 6.89 -10.81
C TYR A 71 9.06 6.68 -9.38
N VAL A 72 9.35 5.53 -8.75
CA VAL A 72 8.96 5.30 -7.34
C VAL A 72 9.60 6.34 -6.41
N GLN A 73 10.85 6.72 -6.63
CA GLN A 73 11.53 7.77 -5.85
C GLN A 73 10.89 9.15 -6.04
N LEU A 74 10.48 9.50 -7.27
CA LEU A 74 9.75 10.74 -7.53
C LEU A 74 8.42 10.78 -6.79
N LEU A 75 7.70 9.65 -6.71
CA LEU A 75 6.49 9.55 -5.89
C LEU A 75 6.82 9.70 -4.41
N GLN A 76 7.86 9.03 -3.91
CA GLN A 76 8.27 9.12 -2.51
C GLN A 76 8.63 10.55 -2.10
N MET A 77 9.28 11.31 -3.00
CA MET A 77 9.60 12.73 -2.79
C MET A 77 8.36 13.58 -2.51
N VAL A 78 7.22 13.31 -3.18
CA VAL A 78 6.01 14.13 -3.03
C VAL A 78 5.14 13.73 -1.83
N ILE A 79 5.32 12.54 -1.26
CA ILE A 79 4.48 12.02 -0.16
C ILE A 79 4.50 12.95 1.05
N MET A 80 5.69 13.23 1.61
CA MET A 80 5.79 13.95 2.88
C MET A 80 5.29 15.40 2.79
N PRO A 81 5.68 16.19 1.76
CA PRO A 81 5.12 17.52 1.56
C PRO A 81 3.59 17.50 1.38
N LEU A 82 3.07 16.55 0.60
CA LEU A 82 1.63 16.44 0.36
C LEU A 82 0.87 16.15 1.65
N ILE A 83 1.30 15.15 2.41
CA ILE A 83 0.65 14.79 3.68
C ILE A 83 0.67 15.98 4.63
N PHE A 84 1.83 16.61 4.81
CA PHE A 84 1.97 17.76 5.72
C PHE A 84 0.96 18.87 5.37
N VAL A 85 0.96 19.31 4.11
CA VAL A 85 0.17 20.46 3.67
C VAL A 85 -1.31 20.12 3.58
N SER A 86 -1.68 18.92 3.12
CA SER A 86 -3.09 18.52 3.02
C SER A 86 -3.74 18.39 4.39
N ILE A 87 -3.04 17.81 5.38
CA ILE A 87 -3.59 17.69 6.75
C ILE A 87 -3.67 19.07 7.41
N LEU A 88 -2.63 19.89 7.28
CA LEU A 88 -2.61 21.25 7.80
C LEU A 88 -3.78 22.07 7.23
N SER A 89 -3.95 22.06 5.90
CA SER A 89 -5.05 22.73 5.21
C SER A 89 -6.41 22.18 5.60
N ALA A 90 -6.55 20.87 5.73
CA ALA A 90 -7.78 20.24 6.17
C ALA A 90 -8.20 20.71 7.55
N VAL A 91 -7.29 20.75 8.52
CA VAL A 91 -7.59 21.24 9.87
C VAL A 91 -8.00 22.71 9.82
N VAL A 92 -7.28 23.54 9.07
CA VAL A 92 -7.60 24.97 8.96
C VAL A 92 -8.95 25.23 8.28
N LYS A 93 -9.40 24.37 7.36
CA LYS A 93 -10.69 24.48 6.68
C LYS A 93 -11.88 23.95 7.48
N LEU A 94 -11.65 23.22 8.57
CA LEU A 94 -12.71 22.56 9.35
C LEU A 94 -13.51 23.48 10.30
N HIS A 95 -13.46 24.81 10.11
CA HIS A 95 -13.99 25.81 11.05
C HIS A 95 -15.49 25.70 11.42
N GLN A 96 -16.30 24.78 10.85
CA GLN A 96 -17.76 24.82 11.10
C GLN A 96 -18.58 23.54 11.39
N THR A 97 -18.21 22.27 11.17
CA THR A 97 -19.23 21.19 11.40
C THR A 97 -18.78 19.79 11.84
N THR A 98 -17.55 19.33 11.62
CA THR A 98 -17.13 17.98 12.05
C THR A 98 -15.79 18.00 12.75
N SER A 99 -15.71 17.46 13.98
CA SER A 99 -14.45 17.37 14.70
C SER A 99 -13.50 16.39 14.02
N LEU A 100 -12.24 16.81 13.81
CA LEU A 100 -11.14 15.99 13.32
C LEU A 100 -11.07 14.60 13.98
N GLY A 101 -11.35 14.55 15.29
CA GLY A 101 -11.41 13.31 16.06
C GLY A 101 -12.44 12.30 15.53
N LYS A 102 -13.63 12.75 15.10
CA LYS A 102 -14.65 11.86 14.50
C LYS A 102 -14.16 11.26 13.18
N ILE A 103 -13.51 12.05 12.33
CA ILE A 103 -12.93 11.57 11.07
C ILE A 103 -11.90 10.49 11.36
N SER A 104 -10.96 10.74 12.27
CA SER A 104 -9.91 9.79 12.63
C SER A 104 -10.47 8.49 13.21
N VAL A 105 -11.44 8.58 14.13
CA VAL A 105 -12.07 7.40 14.73
C VAL A 105 -12.82 6.56 13.69
N LEU A 106 -13.55 7.18 12.76
CA LEU A 106 -14.25 6.46 11.71
C LEU A 106 -13.29 5.78 10.73
N VAL A 107 -12.26 6.50 10.25
CA VAL A 107 -11.26 5.94 9.33
C VAL A 107 -10.53 4.77 9.98
N ILE A 108 -9.97 4.95 11.18
CA ILE A 108 -9.23 3.91 11.88
C ILE A 108 -10.14 2.74 12.23
N GLY A 109 -11.36 3.02 12.72
CA GLY A 109 -12.34 1.99 13.03
C GLY A 109 -12.69 1.12 11.81
N ILE A 110 -12.95 1.74 10.66
CA ILE A 110 -13.22 1.00 9.41
C ILE A 110 -12.00 0.15 9.01
N LEU A 111 -10.78 0.71 9.03
CA LEU A 111 -9.55 -0.01 8.68
C LEU A 111 -9.31 -1.24 9.57
N LEU A 112 -9.48 -1.08 10.89
CA LEU A 112 -9.30 -2.19 11.85
C LEU A 112 -10.39 -3.24 11.72
N ILE A 113 -11.65 -2.84 11.52
CA ILE A 113 -12.76 -3.78 11.28
C ILE A 113 -12.52 -4.57 9.99
N THR A 114 -12.14 -3.92 8.90
CA THR A 114 -11.85 -4.63 7.64
C THR A 114 -10.62 -5.52 7.75
N THR A 115 -9.67 -5.19 8.62
CA THR A 115 -8.50 -6.03 8.91
C THR A 115 -8.89 -7.28 9.69
N ALA A 116 -9.77 -7.16 10.69
CA ALA A 116 -10.32 -8.30 11.41
C ALA A 116 -11.08 -9.25 10.47
N ILE A 117 -11.88 -8.69 9.54
CA ILE A 117 -12.55 -9.47 8.50
C ILE A 117 -11.51 -10.13 7.58
N ALA A 118 -10.45 -9.43 7.19
CA ALA A 118 -9.40 -9.99 6.35
C ALA A 118 -8.67 -11.16 7.02
N ALA A 119 -8.45 -11.10 8.34
CA ALA A 119 -7.89 -12.19 9.12
C ALA A 119 -8.80 -13.44 9.09
N LEU A 120 -10.12 -13.24 9.26
CA LEU A 120 -11.10 -14.32 9.15
C LEU A 120 -11.15 -14.91 7.73
N VAL A 121 -11.11 -14.08 6.70
CA VAL A 121 -11.05 -14.53 5.30
C VAL A 121 -9.77 -15.32 5.04
N GLY A 122 -8.62 -14.82 5.52
CA GLY A 122 -7.34 -15.53 5.42
C GLY A 122 -7.39 -16.90 6.08
N ALA A 123 -7.86 -16.97 7.32
CA ALA A 123 -8.02 -18.23 8.05
C ALA A 123 -9.01 -19.18 7.35
N GLY A 124 -10.15 -18.67 6.89
CA GLY A 124 -11.17 -19.46 6.20
C GLY A 124 -10.67 -20.03 4.88
N VAL A 125 -9.99 -19.23 4.05
CA VAL A 125 -9.47 -19.67 2.75
C VAL A 125 -8.31 -20.66 2.92
N THR A 126 -7.40 -20.44 3.87
CA THR A 126 -6.32 -21.41 4.14
C THR A 126 -6.87 -22.76 4.57
N ASN A 127 -7.86 -22.77 5.46
CA ASN A 127 -8.52 -24.00 5.89
C ASN A 127 -9.31 -24.66 4.75
N LEU A 128 -10.01 -23.88 3.90
CA LEU A 128 -10.76 -24.39 2.75
C LEU A 128 -9.87 -25.15 1.76
N PHE A 129 -8.64 -24.66 1.54
CA PHE A 129 -7.67 -25.30 0.66
C PHE A 129 -6.84 -26.39 1.36
N GLY A 130 -7.04 -26.62 2.66
CA GLY A 130 -6.26 -27.58 3.43
C GLY A 130 -4.76 -27.25 3.47
N LEU A 131 -4.40 -25.97 3.36
CA LEU A 131 -3.00 -25.57 3.30
C LEU A 131 -2.34 -25.77 4.67
N SER A 132 -1.26 -26.54 4.69
CA SER A 132 -0.48 -26.82 5.89
C SER A 132 1.00 -26.62 5.60
N ALA A 133 1.76 -26.30 6.64
CA ALA A 133 3.21 -26.28 6.58
C ALA A 133 3.85 -27.67 6.82
N GLU A 134 3.05 -28.68 7.16
CA GLU A 134 3.51 -30.05 7.31
C GLU A 134 4.11 -30.57 6.01
N GLY A 135 5.31 -31.17 6.08
CA GLY A 135 6.02 -31.68 4.90
C GLY A 135 6.71 -30.62 4.04
N LEU A 136 6.59 -29.32 4.36
CA LEU A 136 7.42 -28.29 3.72
C LEU A 136 8.86 -28.36 4.26
N VAL A 137 9.73 -29.04 3.51
CA VAL A 137 11.15 -29.20 3.85
C VAL A 137 11.90 -27.88 3.58
N GLN A 138 12.57 -27.35 4.61
CA GLN A 138 13.51 -26.24 4.43
C GLN A 138 14.76 -26.73 3.71
N GLY A 139 15.03 -26.18 2.53
CA GLY A 139 16.33 -26.36 1.87
C GLY A 139 17.42 -25.51 2.53
N THR A 140 18.65 -25.71 2.09
CA THR A 140 19.82 -24.96 2.57
C THR A 140 19.71 -23.45 2.32
N LYS A 141 19.00 -23.04 1.26
CA LYS A 141 18.75 -21.61 0.95
C LYS A 141 17.77 -20.98 1.93
N GLU A 142 16.71 -21.71 2.29
CA GLU A 142 15.69 -21.27 3.23
C GLU A 142 16.26 -21.15 4.65
N ALA A 143 17.11 -22.10 5.06
CA ALA A 143 17.82 -22.04 6.35
C ALA A 143 18.76 -20.83 6.46
N ALA A 144 19.54 -20.55 5.40
CA ALA A 144 20.39 -19.36 5.35
C ALA A 144 19.56 -18.06 5.41
N ARG A 145 18.40 -18.04 4.74
CA ARG A 145 17.48 -16.90 4.76
C ARG A 145 16.84 -16.69 6.13
N LEU A 146 16.47 -17.77 6.81
CA LEU A 146 15.94 -17.71 8.17
C LEU A 146 16.97 -17.11 9.14
N ALA A 147 18.25 -17.46 9.01
CA ALA A 147 19.33 -16.86 9.80
C ALA A 147 19.46 -15.34 9.55
N THR A 148 19.30 -14.88 8.29
CA THR A 148 19.23 -13.45 7.97
C THR A 148 18.02 -12.76 8.61
N ILE A 149 16.83 -13.40 8.54
CA ILE A 149 15.61 -12.86 9.15
C ILE A 149 15.78 -12.74 10.67
N GLN A 150 16.30 -13.78 11.32
CA GLN A 150 16.52 -13.80 12.76
C GLN A 150 17.51 -12.72 13.22
N SER A 151 18.62 -12.54 12.50
CA SER A 151 19.65 -11.56 12.85
C SER A 151 19.26 -10.10 12.55
N GLN A 152 18.51 -9.84 11.48
CA GLN A 152 18.17 -8.47 11.07
C GLN A 152 16.83 -7.96 11.61
N TYR A 153 15.85 -8.85 11.84
CA TYR A 153 14.45 -8.45 12.05
C TYR A 153 13.91 -8.79 13.44
N ILE A 154 14.30 -9.92 14.05
CA ILE A 154 13.76 -10.29 15.38
C ILE A 154 14.18 -9.25 16.45
N GLY A 155 15.41 -8.75 16.41
CA GLY A 155 15.86 -7.70 17.33
C GLY A 155 15.07 -6.40 17.26
N GLN A 156 14.34 -6.15 16.15
CA GLN A 156 13.44 -5.00 16.01
C GLN A 156 12.04 -5.27 16.57
N VAL A 157 11.63 -6.55 16.67
CA VAL A 157 10.29 -6.97 17.10
C VAL A 157 10.25 -7.36 18.58
N THR A 158 11.34 -7.88 19.15
CA THR A 158 11.40 -8.34 20.55
C THR A 158 11.28 -7.22 21.60
N ASP A 159 11.49 -5.96 21.21
CA ASP A 159 11.45 -4.80 22.11
C ASP A 159 10.20 -3.91 21.94
N LEU A 160 9.28 -4.26 21.03
CA LEU A 160 8.06 -3.52 20.75
C LEU A 160 6.95 -3.86 21.74
N ASP A 161 7.04 -3.29 22.95
CA ASP A 161 5.87 -3.19 23.83
C ASP A 161 4.90 -2.12 23.29
N VAL A 162 3.59 -2.37 23.39
CA VAL A 162 2.52 -1.51 22.86
C VAL A 162 2.68 -0.04 23.28
N PRO A 163 3.04 0.30 24.55
CA PRO A 163 3.29 1.69 24.95
C PRO A 163 4.44 2.35 24.19
N LYS A 164 5.54 1.63 23.90
CA LYS A 164 6.65 2.17 23.12
C LYS A 164 6.23 2.43 21.67
N LEU A 165 5.43 1.54 21.09
CA LEU A 165 4.87 1.74 19.76
C LEU A 165 3.97 2.99 19.72
N LEU A 166 3.05 3.13 20.68
CA LEU A 166 2.20 4.32 20.78
C LEU A 166 3.00 5.61 20.98
N LEU A 167 4.03 5.58 21.84
CA LEU A 167 4.92 6.71 22.05
C LEU A 167 5.69 7.08 20.77
N SER A 168 6.07 6.07 19.96
CA SER A 168 6.78 6.28 18.69
C SER A 168 5.92 6.96 17.61
N LEU A 169 4.60 7.03 17.77
CA LEU A 169 3.74 7.79 16.86
C LEU A 169 3.92 9.30 17.05
N PHE A 170 4.29 9.75 18.26
CA PHE A 170 4.47 11.17 18.53
C PHE A 170 5.78 11.69 17.92
N PRO A 171 5.73 12.81 17.16
CA PRO A 171 6.93 13.43 16.59
C PRO A 171 7.76 14.09 17.69
N GLN A 172 9.02 13.69 17.83
CA GLN A 172 10.00 14.41 18.66
C GLN A 172 10.69 15.53 17.87
N ASN A 173 10.93 15.30 16.58
CA ASN A 173 11.48 16.28 15.65
C ASN A 173 10.77 16.14 14.29
N PRO A 174 9.79 17.01 13.98
CA PRO A 174 8.99 16.89 12.76
C PRO A 174 9.82 17.05 11.48
N PHE A 175 10.95 17.76 11.53
CA PHE A 175 11.86 17.88 10.39
C PHE A 175 12.63 16.59 10.13
N ALA A 176 12.98 15.86 11.19
CA ALA A 176 13.53 14.51 11.05
C ALA A 176 12.47 13.54 10.51
N ASP A 177 11.22 13.65 10.95
CA ASP A 177 10.12 12.82 10.44
C ASP A 177 9.84 13.08 8.94
N LEU A 178 9.96 14.33 8.47
CA LEU A 178 9.82 14.68 7.05
C LEU A 178 10.87 14.00 6.15
N THR A 179 11.96 13.45 6.70
CA THR A 179 12.92 12.63 5.92
C THR A 179 12.37 11.24 5.56
N GLY A 180 11.34 10.76 6.26
CA GLY A 180 10.76 9.44 6.04
C GLY A 180 11.61 8.26 6.51
N VAL A 181 12.71 8.50 7.24
CA VAL A 181 13.61 7.44 7.73
C VAL A 181 12.96 6.60 8.81
N ARG A 182 12.10 7.18 9.65
CA ARG A 182 11.40 6.45 10.72
C ARG A 182 10.21 5.66 10.15
N PRO A 183 9.99 4.41 10.58
CA PRO A 183 8.81 3.62 10.16
C PRO A 183 7.48 4.34 10.42
N THR A 184 7.40 5.08 11.53
CA THR A 184 6.21 5.86 11.94
C THR A 184 6.18 7.28 11.41
N ALA A 185 7.15 7.71 10.60
CA ALA A 185 7.31 9.09 10.13
C ALA A 185 6.03 9.66 9.50
N ILE A 186 5.35 8.87 8.65
CA ILE A 186 4.11 9.31 8.00
C ILE A 186 3.05 9.71 9.03
N ILE A 187 2.79 8.84 10.04
CA ILE A 187 1.81 9.13 11.09
C ILE A 187 2.29 10.30 11.96
N SER A 188 3.57 10.36 12.30
CA SER A 188 4.16 11.45 13.07
C SER A 188 4.00 12.81 12.36
N VAL A 189 4.18 12.87 11.04
CA VAL A 189 3.92 14.07 10.22
C VAL A 189 2.43 14.43 10.24
N VAL A 190 1.52 13.45 10.12
CA VAL A 190 0.07 13.70 10.22
C VAL A 190 -0.29 14.31 11.59
N ILE A 191 0.22 13.74 12.69
CA ILE A 191 -0.03 14.25 14.05
C ILE A 191 0.52 15.68 14.18
N PHE A 192 1.79 15.91 13.80
CA PHE A 192 2.39 17.24 13.82
C PHE A 192 1.56 18.27 13.04
N SER A 193 1.16 17.93 11.81
CA SER A 193 0.37 18.80 10.93
C SER A 193 -0.99 19.14 11.54
N ALA A 194 -1.61 18.17 12.21
CA ALA A 194 -2.87 18.39 12.91
C ALA A 194 -2.73 19.36 14.09
N PHE A 195 -1.70 19.19 14.93
CA PHE A 195 -1.41 20.12 16.02
C PHE A 195 -1.10 21.53 15.52
N LEU A 196 -0.29 21.63 14.46
CA LEU A 196 0.03 22.91 13.81
C LEU A 196 -1.23 23.57 13.24
N GLY A 197 -2.13 22.80 12.61
CA GLY A 197 -3.41 23.30 12.13
C GLY A 197 -4.31 23.82 13.24
N VAL A 198 -4.41 23.10 14.37
CA VAL A 198 -5.17 23.58 15.55
C VAL A 198 -4.56 24.87 16.11
N ALA A 199 -3.23 24.98 16.15
CA ALA A 199 -2.55 26.20 16.57
C ALA A 199 -2.84 27.36 15.60
N ALA A 200 -2.82 27.11 14.29
CA ALA A 200 -3.18 28.08 13.26
C ALA A 200 -4.62 28.57 13.43
N LEU A 201 -5.59 27.68 13.64
CA LEU A 201 -6.98 28.05 13.92
C LEU A 201 -7.11 28.97 15.14
N LYS A 202 -6.47 28.59 16.26
CA LYS A 202 -6.49 29.39 17.49
C LYS A 202 -5.85 30.77 17.31
N LEU A 203 -4.89 30.89 16.40
CA LEU A 203 -4.26 32.17 16.06
C LEU A 203 -5.18 32.99 15.15
N MET A 204 -5.83 32.36 14.17
CA MET A 204 -6.81 33.02 13.29
C MET A 204 -7.98 33.63 14.08
N ASP A 205 -8.45 32.95 15.13
CA ASP A 205 -9.51 33.47 16.00
C ASP A 205 -9.06 34.70 16.84
N LYS A 206 -7.76 34.84 17.10
CA LYS A 206 -7.18 35.91 17.93
C LYS A 206 -6.67 37.10 17.13
N ASP A 207 -6.17 36.85 15.92
CA ASP A 207 -5.53 37.82 15.04
C ASP A 207 -6.00 37.57 13.60
N THR A 208 -7.00 38.34 13.19
CA THR A 208 -7.64 38.18 11.88
C THR A 208 -6.70 38.49 10.73
N VAL A 209 -5.77 39.45 10.89
CA VAL A 209 -4.84 39.86 9.83
C VAL A 209 -3.81 38.77 9.57
N ASN A 210 -3.16 38.27 10.61
CA ASN A 210 -2.22 37.16 10.46
C ASN A 210 -2.95 35.83 10.17
N GLY A 211 -4.18 35.68 10.65
CA GLY A 211 -5.03 34.54 10.35
C GLY A 211 -5.33 34.38 8.86
N GLU A 212 -5.75 35.45 8.18
CA GLU A 212 -6.00 35.43 6.74
C GLU A 212 -4.71 35.17 5.93
N ARG A 213 -3.58 35.72 6.37
CA ARG A 213 -2.26 35.43 5.76
C ARG A 213 -1.90 33.95 5.86
N ILE A 214 -2.12 33.34 7.03
CA ILE A 214 -1.88 31.91 7.25
C ILE A 214 -2.80 31.08 6.36
N ARG A 215 -4.10 31.40 6.31
CA ARG A 215 -5.08 30.70 5.47
C ARG A 215 -4.66 30.70 4.00
N HIS A 216 -4.41 31.88 3.43
CA HIS A 216 -3.98 31.99 2.03
C HIS A 216 -2.62 31.33 1.77
N GLY A 217 -1.67 31.42 2.72
CA GLY A 217 -0.37 30.76 2.61
C GLY A 217 -0.50 29.24 2.55
N ILE A 218 -1.34 28.65 3.39
CA ILE A 218 -1.62 27.21 3.42
C ILE A 218 -2.33 26.77 2.12
N GLU A 219 -3.33 27.54 1.66
CA GLU A 219 -4.04 27.26 0.41
C GLU A 219 -3.10 27.32 -0.81
N ALA A 220 -2.24 28.33 -0.87
CA ALA A 220 -1.25 28.47 -1.96
C ALA A 220 -0.23 27.32 -1.95
N LEU A 221 0.28 26.97 -0.77
CA LEU A 221 1.23 25.86 -0.63
C LEU A 221 0.58 24.52 -1.01
N GLN A 222 -0.68 24.32 -0.65
CA GLN A 222 -1.46 23.13 -1.02
C GLN A 222 -1.60 23.03 -2.55
N ALA A 223 -2.01 24.12 -3.20
CA ALA A 223 -2.16 24.16 -4.65
C ALA A 223 -0.83 23.86 -5.37
N LEU A 224 0.28 24.40 -4.85
CA LEU A 224 1.62 24.14 -5.39
C LEU A 224 2.01 22.66 -5.27
N VAL A 225 1.85 22.05 -4.08
CA VAL A 225 2.22 20.65 -3.86
C VAL A 225 1.33 19.70 -4.68
N ILE A 226 0.03 19.98 -4.81
CA ILE A 226 -0.86 19.20 -5.69
C ILE A 226 -0.40 19.31 -7.15
N SER A 227 0.05 20.48 -7.59
CA SER A 227 0.57 20.66 -8.96
C SER A 227 1.84 19.83 -9.18
N LEU A 228 2.73 19.75 -8.19
CA LEU A 228 3.91 18.89 -8.21
C LEU A 228 3.53 17.40 -8.28
N VAL A 229 2.53 16.96 -7.50
CA VAL A 229 2.02 15.57 -7.55
C VAL A 229 1.54 15.22 -8.95
N ARG A 230 0.75 16.10 -9.58
CA ARG A 230 0.27 15.89 -10.96
C ARG A 230 1.40 15.79 -11.97
N LEU A 231 2.44 16.61 -11.83
CA LEU A 231 3.63 16.53 -12.67
C LEU A 231 4.28 15.15 -12.57
N VAL A 232 4.47 14.64 -11.35
CA VAL A 232 5.05 13.30 -11.13
C VAL A 232 4.14 12.19 -11.69
N MET A 233 2.83 12.31 -11.54
CA MET A 233 1.86 11.33 -12.04
C MET A 233 1.81 11.22 -13.58
N GLN A 234 2.30 12.23 -14.30
CA GLN A 234 2.47 12.09 -15.75
C GLN A 234 3.52 11.03 -16.11
N PHE A 235 4.38 10.63 -15.19
CA PHE A 235 5.37 9.58 -15.44
C PHE A 235 4.87 8.15 -15.13
N THR A 236 3.65 7.99 -14.59
CA THR A 236 3.11 6.68 -14.16
C THR A 236 3.18 5.60 -15.24
N PRO A 237 2.77 5.83 -16.50
CA PRO A 237 2.77 4.77 -17.52
C PRO A 237 4.15 4.19 -17.79
N TYR A 238 5.19 5.03 -17.78
CA TYR A 238 6.58 4.62 -18.03
C TYR A 238 7.14 3.81 -16.87
N GLY A 239 6.90 4.27 -15.64
CA GLY A 239 7.29 3.55 -14.44
C GLY A 239 6.61 2.19 -14.35
N VAL A 240 5.31 2.12 -14.64
CA VAL A 240 4.54 0.86 -14.63
C VAL A 240 5.07 -0.12 -15.68
N LEU A 241 5.38 0.33 -16.90
CA LEU A 241 6.01 -0.51 -17.92
C LEU A 241 7.32 -1.11 -17.41
N ALA A 242 8.20 -0.29 -16.83
CA ALA A 242 9.49 -0.72 -16.32
C ALA A 242 9.36 -1.74 -15.17
N LEU A 243 8.49 -1.44 -14.20
CA LEU A 243 8.24 -2.28 -13.03
C LEU A 243 7.65 -3.65 -13.42
N MET A 244 6.73 -3.66 -14.39
CA MET A 244 6.14 -4.90 -14.88
C MET A 244 7.09 -5.74 -15.73
N THR A 245 7.93 -5.09 -16.53
CA THR A 245 9.01 -5.76 -17.26
C THR A 245 9.93 -6.48 -16.29
N LYS A 246 10.39 -5.79 -15.23
CA LYS A 246 11.21 -6.39 -14.17
C LYS A 246 10.51 -7.58 -13.54
N MET A 247 9.28 -7.39 -13.07
CA MET A 247 8.54 -8.43 -12.35
C MET A 247 8.48 -9.71 -13.16
N VAL A 248 8.04 -9.64 -14.42
CA VAL A 248 7.89 -10.82 -15.28
C VAL A 248 9.24 -11.42 -15.68
N ALA A 249 10.23 -10.58 -16.00
CA ALA A 249 11.55 -11.05 -16.42
C ALA A 249 12.34 -11.74 -15.29
N THR A 250 12.06 -11.40 -14.03
CA THR A 250 12.74 -11.99 -12.86
C THR A 250 11.93 -13.08 -12.16
N ALA A 251 10.71 -13.37 -12.61
CA ALA A 251 9.88 -14.41 -12.01
C ALA A 251 10.48 -15.81 -12.21
N ASN A 252 10.50 -16.61 -11.14
CA ASN A 252 10.94 -18.01 -11.19
C ASN A 252 9.74 -18.95 -11.30
N LEU A 253 9.61 -19.61 -12.46
CA LEU A 253 8.49 -20.50 -12.73
C LEU A 253 8.47 -21.73 -11.80
N ALA A 254 9.63 -22.22 -11.37
CA ALA A 254 9.71 -23.36 -10.46
C ALA A 254 9.12 -23.04 -9.09
N ASP A 255 9.34 -21.82 -8.59
CA ASP A 255 8.79 -21.36 -7.29
C ASP A 255 7.27 -21.14 -7.38
N ILE A 256 6.78 -20.65 -8.54
CA ILE A 256 5.34 -20.50 -8.82
C ILE A 256 4.64 -21.85 -8.83
N VAL A 257 5.22 -22.87 -9.47
CA VAL A 257 4.62 -24.21 -9.53
C VAL A 257 4.59 -24.85 -8.14
N LYS A 258 5.69 -24.76 -7.38
CA LYS A 258 5.80 -25.37 -6.04
C LYS A 258 4.83 -24.78 -5.02
N LEU A 259 4.50 -23.50 -5.14
CA LEU A 259 3.62 -22.79 -4.19
C LEU A 259 2.34 -22.29 -4.88
N GLY A 260 1.96 -22.91 -6.00
CA GLY A 260 0.84 -22.48 -6.83
C GLY A 260 -0.49 -22.52 -6.07
N GLU A 261 -0.72 -23.53 -5.24
CA GLU A 261 -1.94 -23.64 -4.42
C GLU A 261 -2.05 -22.50 -3.42
N PHE A 262 -0.97 -22.16 -2.72
CA PHE A 262 -0.93 -21.02 -1.80
C PHE A 262 -1.13 -19.68 -2.55
N LEU A 263 -0.56 -19.54 -3.76
CA LEU A 263 -0.77 -18.37 -4.60
C LEU A 263 -2.24 -18.21 -5.01
N ILE A 264 -2.88 -19.29 -5.47
CA ILE A 264 -4.30 -19.31 -5.86
C ILE A 264 -5.18 -18.98 -4.66
N ALA A 265 -4.96 -19.63 -3.51
CA ALA A 265 -5.69 -19.37 -2.28
C ALA A 265 -5.53 -17.91 -1.83
N SER A 266 -4.32 -17.36 -1.90
CA SER A 266 -4.05 -15.96 -1.57
C SER A 266 -4.86 -15.02 -2.46
N TYR A 267 -4.84 -15.22 -3.78
CA TYR A 267 -5.60 -14.39 -4.73
C TYR A 267 -7.12 -14.55 -4.58
N LEU A 268 -7.62 -15.74 -4.21
CA LEU A 268 -9.02 -15.92 -3.86
C LEU A 268 -9.40 -15.10 -2.62
N GLY A 269 -8.59 -15.18 -1.55
CA GLY A 269 -8.82 -14.39 -0.34
C GLY A 269 -8.80 -12.88 -0.61
N LEU A 270 -7.87 -12.42 -1.46
CA LEU A 270 -7.82 -11.03 -1.91
C LEU A 270 -9.09 -10.63 -2.69
N ALA A 271 -9.57 -11.49 -3.58
CA ALA A 271 -10.81 -11.26 -4.34
C ALA A 271 -12.03 -11.17 -3.41
N ILE A 272 -12.13 -12.06 -2.41
CA ILE A 272 -13.18 -12.00 -1.37
C ILE A 272 -13.10 -10.65 -0.63
N MET A 273 -11.90 -10.19 -0.28
CA MET A 273 -11.76 -8.89 0.39
C MET A 273 -12.11 -7.69 -0.51
N PHE A 274 -11.87 -7.75 -1.82
CA PHE A 274 -12.40 -6.76 -2.75
C PHE A 274 -13.94 -6.74 -2.76
N LEU A 275 -14.59 -7.91 -2.65
CA LEU A 275 -16.04 -8.00 -2.47
C LEU A 275 -16.49 -7.41 -1.12
N VAL A 276 -15.76 -7.66 -0.03
CA VAL A 276 -16.03 -7.03 1.28
C VAL A 276 -15.97 -5.52 1.18
N HIS A 277 -14.99 -4.95 0.47
CA HIS A 277 -14.94 -3.51 0.20
C HIS A 277 -16.15 -3.03 -0.62
N ALA A 278 -16.57 -3.79 -1.64
CA ALA A 278 -17.75 -3.47 -2.44
C ALA A 278 -19.04 -3.46 -1.59
N LEU A 279 -19.19 -4.43 -0.68
CA LEU A 279 -20.30 -4.52 0.24
C LEU A 279 -20.28 -3.35 1.25
N LEU A 280 -19.13 -3.01 1.80
CA LEU A 280 -18.96 -1.84 2.67
C LEU A 280 -19.47 -0.56 1.97
N LEU A 281 -19.06 -0.35 0.72
CA LEU A 281 -19.50 0.79 -0.09
C LEU A 281 -21.02 0.76 -0.33
N LEU A 282 -21.59 -0.41 -0.63
CA LEU A 282 -23.03 -0.58 -0.79
C LEU A 282 -23.80 -0.25 0.49
N PHE A 283 -23.32 -0.69 1.66
CA PHE A 283 -23.93 -0.40 2.96
C PHE A 283 -24.00 1.11 3.26
N VAL A 284 -22.98 1.87 2.85
CA VAL A 284 -23.00 3.35 2.98
C VAL A 284 -23.69 4.05 1.81
N ARG A 285 -24.30 3.31 0.87
CA ARG A 285 -25.00 3.83 -0.33
C ARG A 285 -24.06 4.50 -1.35
N VAL A 286 -22.85 3.98 -1.52
CA VAL A 286 -21.94 4.32 -2.62
C VAL A 286 -21.99 3.22 -3.66
N ASN A 287 -22.15 3.56 -4.94
CA ASN A 287 -22.12 2.58 -6.03
C ASN A 287 -20.70 1.99 -6.17
N PRO A 288 -20.49 0.68 -5.90
CA PRO A 288 -19.16 0.08 -5.95
C PRO A 288 -18.61 -0.01 -7.39
N ILE A 289 -19.47 -0.16 -8.41
CA ILE A 289 -19.03 -0.24 -9.80
C ILE A 289 -18.39 1.08 -10.22
N ASP A 290 -19.04 2.20 -9.91
CA ASP A 290 -18.52 3.53 -10.23
C ASP A 290 -17.26 3.85 -9.43
N PHE A 291 -17.22 3.43 -8.17
CA PHE A 291 -16.01 3.53 -7.34
C PHE A 291 -14.83 2.81 -7.99
N PHE A 292 -14.96 1.52 -8.33
CA PHE A 292 -13.86 0.73 -8.89
C PHE A 292 -13.41 1.25 -10.26
N LYS A 293 -14.32 1.71 -11.12
CA LYS A 293 -13.96 2.37 -12.38
C LYS A 293 -13.07 3.60 -12.16
N LYS A 294 -13.39 4.41 -11.16
CA LYS A 294 -12.67 5.65 -10.83
C LYS A 294 -11.31 5.40 -10.17
N VAL A 295 -11.20 4.40 -9.31
CA VAL A 295 -9.94 4.10 -8.59
C VAL A 295 -9.01 3.13 -9.31
N PHE A 296 -9.47 2.49 -10.39
CA PHE A 296 -8.70 1.50 -11.17
C PHE A 296 -7.25 1.91 -11.49
N PRO A 297 -6.94 3.17 -11.85
CA PRO A 297 -5.57 3.58 -12.14
C PRO A 297 -4.65 3.49 -10.91
N VAL A 298 -5.18 3.87 -9.75
CA VAL A 298 -4.46 3.78 -8.47
C VAL A 298 -4.25 2.33 -8.10
N LEU A 299 -5.26 1.48 -8.27
CA LEU A 299 -5.15 0.04 -7.99
C LEU A 299 -4.12 -0.64 -8.90
N THR A 300 -4.08 -0.27 -10.18
CA THR A 300 -3.09 -0.79 -11.13
C THR A 300 -1.68 -0.34 -10.73
N PHE A 301 -1.51 0.93 -10.37
CA PHE A 301 -0.23 1.41 -9.87
C PHE A 301 0.19 0.72 -8.57
N ALA A 302 -0.71 0.56 -7.60
CA ALA A 302 -0.43 -0.14 -6.35
C ALA A 302 -0.05 -1.61 -6.60
N PHE A 303 -0.76 -2.29 -7.50
CA PHE A 303 -0.48 -3.66 -7.91
C PHE A 303 0.94 -3.81 -8.49
N THR A 304 1.32 -2.90 -9.38
CA THR A 304 2.60 -2.98 -10.10
C THR A 304 3.79 -2.46 -9.29
N SER A 305 3.59 -1.39 -8.51
CA SER A 305 4.63 -0.79 -7.67
C SER A 305 4.90 -1.56 -6.39
N ARG A 306 3.90 -2.31 -5.89
CA ARG A 306 3.97 -3.03 -4.62
C ARG A 306 4.31 -2.10 -3.44
N SER A 307 3.87 -0.84 -3.53
CA SER A 307 4.10 0.14 -2.47
C SER A 307 2.82 0.95 -2.17
N SER A 308 2.27 0.71 -0.98
CA SER A 308 1.12 1.48 -0.47
C SER A 308 1.53 2.94 -0.23
N ALA A 309 2.74 3.17 0.29
CA ALA A 309 3.28 4.50 0.53
C ALA A 309 3.46 5.28 -0.79
N ALA A 310 4.09 4.69 -1.81
CA ALA A 310 4.24 5.34 -3.11
C ALA A 310 2.89 5.67 -3.78
N SER A 311 1.83 4.95 -3.41
CA SER A 311 0.49 5.16 -3.95
C SER A 311 -0.30 6.29 -3.25
N ILE A 312 0.20 6.85 -2.14
CA ILE A 312 -0.50 7.89 -1.37
C ILE A 312 -0.90 9.10 -2.23
N PRO A 313 -0.02 9.67 -3.08
CA PRO A 313 -0.39 10.84 -3.89
C PRO A 313 -1.51 10.53 -4.88
N LEU A 314 -1.41 9.40 -5.59
CA LEU A 314 -2.44 8.93 -6.52
C LEU A 314 -3.76 8.63 -5.80
N ASN A 315 -3.69 8.06 -4.60
CA ASN A 315 -4.82 7.74 -3.76
C ASN A 315 -5.57 9.01 -3.32
N ILE A 316 -4.87 10.00 -2.77
CA ILE A 316 -5.45 11.28 -2.35
C ILE A 316 -6.08 11.99 -3.56
N GLU A 317 -5.41 12.02 -4.71
CA GLU A 317 -5.96 12.66 -5.91
C GLU A 317 -7.21 11.92 -6.43
N ALA A 318 -7.23 10.60 -6.46
CA ALA A 318 -8.41 9.84 -6.87
C ALA A 318 -9.60 10.05 -5.92
N GLN A 319 -9.35 10.02 -4.60
CA GLN A 319 -10.39 10.28 -3.60
C GLN A 319 -10.97 11.70 -3.75
N THR A 320 -10.11 12.70 -3.92
CA THR A 320 -10.55 14.10 -3.99
C THR A 320 -11.22 14.45 -5.31
N LYS A 321 -10.62 14.08 -6.44
CA LYS A 321 -11.08 14.48 -7.77
C LYS A 321 -12.13 13.56 -8.37
N GLN A 322 -11.99 12.25 -8.18
CA GLN A 322 -12.89 11.29 -8.80
C GLN A 322 -14.05 10.92 -7.87
N LEU A 323 -13.78 10.76 -6.57
CA LEU A 323 -14.77 10.30 -5.59
C LEU A 323 -15.45 11.45 -4.82
N GLY A 324 -14.94 12.69 -4.91
CA GLY A 324 -15.51 13.84 -4.22
C GLY A 324 -15.30 13.80 -2.69
N VAL A 325 -14.32 13.03 -2.21
CA VAL A 325 -13.97 12.96 -0.78
C VAL A 325 -13.21 14.25 -0.40
N PRO A 326 -13.58 14.94 0.69
CA PRO A 326 -12.83 16.09 1.18
C PRO A 326 -11.35 15.74 1.41
N GLU A 327 -10.45 16.65 1.03
CA GLU A 327 -9.01 16.35 1.00
C GLU A 327 -8.45 15.94 2.36
N GLY A 328 -8.96 16.50 3.46
CA GLY A 328 -8.63 16.02 4.80
C GLY A 328 -8.91 14.54 4.97
N ILE A 329 -10.14 14.09 4.70
CA ILE A 329 -10.54 12.69 4.83
C ILE A 329 -9.72 11.80 3.90
N ALA A 330 -9.46 12.25 2.68
CA ALA A 330 -8.63 11.53 1.71
C ALA A 330 -7.19 11.35 2.23
N SER A 331 -6.55 12.42 2.71
CA SER A 331 -5.18 12.39 3.24
C SER A 331 -5.07 11.60 4.53
N PHE A 332 -6.05 11.70 5.43
CA PHE A 332 -6.12 10.87 6.64
C PHE A 332 -6.23 9.39 6.28
N SER A 333 -7.23 9.02 5.47
CA SER A 333 -7.45 7.62 5.10
C SER A 333 -6.28 7.02 4.32
N ALA A 334 -5.68 7.74 3.38
CA ALA A 334 -4.52 7.26 2.63
C ALA A 334 -3.28 7.08 3.53
N SER A 335 -3.00 8.04 4.42
CA SER A 335 -1.81 8.00 5.29
C SER A 335 -1.92 6.92 6.36
N PHE A 336 -3.07 6.87 7.05
CA PHE A 336 -3.34 5.82 8.05
C PHE A 336 -3.50 4.46 7.39
N GLY A 337 -4.22 4.33 6.27
CA GLY A 337 -4.38 3.05 5.58
C GLY A 337 -3.09 2.48 4.97
N ALA A 338 -2.09 3.32 4.71
CA ALA A 338 -0.76 2.86 4.32
C ALA A 338 0.04 2.26 5.50
N THR A 339 -0.41 2.41 6.75
CA THR A 339 0.38 2.16 7.95
C THR A 339 -0.35 1.39 9.06
N ILE A 340 -1.67 1.45 9.07
CA ILE A 340 -2.61 0.83 10.01
C ILE A 340 -3.70 0.13 9.21
N GLY A 341 -4.06 -1.08 9.64
CA GLY A 341 -5.20 -1.80 9.09
C GLY A 341 -5.03 -2.18 7.61
N GLN A 342 -3.83 -2.63 7.25
CA GLN A 342 -3.53 -3.13 5.90
C GLN A 342 -4.18 -4.51 5.69
N ASN A 343 -5.37 -4.54 5.09
CA ASN A 343 -6.17 -5.76 4.92
C ASN A 343 -5.41 -6.94 4.28
N GLY A 344 -4.62 -6.71 3.23
CA GLY A 344 -3.82 -7.74 2.57
C GLY A 344 -2.53 -8.09 3.32
N CYS A 345 -1.74 -7.08 3.70
CA CYS A 345 -0.40 -7.29 4.27
C CYS A 345 -0.40 -7.65 5.75
N ALA A 346 -1.27 -7.02 6.54
CA ALA A 346 -1.33 -7.22 7.98
C ALA A 346 -2.49 -8.13 8.40
N GLY A 347 -3.61 -8.12 7.67
CA GLY A 347 -4.78 -8.96 7.97
C GLY A 347 -4.68 -10.37 7.40
N LEU A 348 -4.87 -10.46 6.08
CA LEU A 348 -5.04 -11.72 5.36
C LEU A 348 -3.77 -12.57 5.38
N TYR A 349 -2.62 -12.02 5.00
CA TYR A 349 -1.41 -12.82 4.82
C TYR A 349 -0.88 -13.44 6.13
N PRO A 350 -0.70 -12.70 7.25
CA PRO A 350 -0.25 -13.29 8.50
C PRO A 350 -1.23 -14.31 9.08
N ALA A 351 -2.54 -14.09 8.90
CA ALA A 351 -3.55 -15.06 9.29
C ALA A 351 -3.44 -16.36 8.48
N MET A 352 -3.22 -16.27 7.16
CA MET A 352 -2.98 -17.45 6.32
C MET A 352 -1.75 -18.22 6.81
N LEU A 353 -0.65 -17.53 7.13
CA LEU A 353 0.57 -18.18 7.64
C LEU A 353 0.34 -18.85 8.99
N ALA A 354 -0.33 -18.17 9.92
CA ALA A 354 -0.61 -18.72 11.24
C ALA A 354 -1.42 -20.02 11.15
N VAL A 355 -2.43 -20.05 10.27
CA VAL A 355 -3.27 -21.24 10.03
C VAL A 355 -2.48 -22.38 9.41
N MET A 356 -1.53 -22.11 8.52
CA MET A 356 -0.65 -23.14 7.96
C MET A 356 0.35 -23.71 8.98
N VAL A 357 0.88 -22.87 9.88
CA VAL A 357 1.87 -23.30 10.90
C VAL A 357 1.22 -24.05 12.06
N ALA A 358 0.01 -23.66 12.47
CA ALA A 358 -0.64 -24.20 13.66
C ALA A 358 -0.64 -25.75 13.76
N PRO A 359 -1.00 -26.52 12.71
CA PRO A 359 -0.95 -27.99 12.75
C PRO A 359 0.44 -28.55 13.09
N THR A 360 1.52 -27.91 12.62
CA THR A 360 2.89 -28.41 12.80
C THR A 360 3.36 -28.39 14.25
N VAL A 361 2.66 -27.65 15.11
CA VAL A 361 2.91 -27.57 16.55
C VAL A 361 1.77 -28.16 17.38
N GLY A 362 0.87 -28.92 16.74
CA GLY A 362 -0.26 -29.59 17.39
C GLY A 362 -1.44 -28.68 17.73
N ILE A 363 -1.49 -27.46 17.18
CA ILE A 363 -2.61 -26.55 17.37
C ILE A 363 -3.67 -26.82 16.30
N ASN A 364 -4.94 -26.93 16.71
CA ASN A 364 -6.07 -27.05 15.79
C ASN A 364 -6.45 -25.67 15.21
N PRO A 365 -6.23 -25.40 13.91
CA PRO A 365 -6.53 -24.09 13.31
C PRO A 365 -8.03 -23.82 13.10
N LEU A 366 -8.90 -24.80 13.38
CA LEU A 366 -10.36 -24.68 13.32
C LEU A 366 -10.99 -24.37 14.69
N ASP A 367 -10.20 -24.35 15.77
CA ASP A 367 -10.71 -24.00 17.10
C ASP A 367 -11.22 -22.55 17.11
N PRO A 368 -12.52 -22.30 17.40
CA PRO A 368 -13.08 -20.96 17.44
C PRO A 368 -12.38 -20.02 18.42
N LEU A 369 -11.87 -20.52 19.55
CA LEU A 369 -11.17 -19.70 20.54
C LEU A 369 -9.80 -19.27 20.00
N TRP A 370 -9.09 -20.17 19.35
CA TRP A 370 -7.81 -19.87 18.70
C TRP A 370 -7.98 -18.89 17.52
N ILE A 371 -9.03 -19.06 16.71
CA ILE A 371 -9.37 -18.12 15.63
C ILE A 371 -9.69 -16.73 16.21
N ALA A 372 -10.45 -16.65 17.30
CA ALA A 372 -10.74 -15.37 17.95
C ALA A 372 -9.46 -14.68 18.45
N GLN A 373 -8.54 -15.44 19.07
CA GLN A 373 -7.23 -14.93 19.48
C GLN A 373 -6.42 -14.45 18.26
N LEU A 374 -6.38 -15.23 17.18
CA LEU A 374 -5.68 -14.88 15.95
C LEU A 374 -6.20 -13.55 15.39
N VAL A 375 -7.53 -13.38 15.28
CA VAL A 375 -8.15 -12.15 14.77
C VAL A 375 -7.77 -10.95 15.62
N VAL A 376 -7.79 -11.08 16.96
CA VAL A 376 -7.40 -10.00 17.88
C VAL A 376 -5.93 -9.65 17.69
N VAL A 377 -5.03 -10.63 17.72
CA VAL A 377 -3.58 -10.43 17.55
C VAL A 377 -3.27 -9.79 16.21
N VAL A 378 -3.83 -10.31 15.13
CA VAL A 378 -3.66 -9.78 13.77
C VAL A 378 -4.15 -8.34 13.69
N THR A 379 -5.36 -8.05 14.18
CA THR A 379 -5.93 -6.71 14.11
C THR A 379 -5.11 -5.69 14.90
N LEU A 380 -4.71 -6.03 16.13
CA LEU A 380 -3.90 -5.15 16.97
C LEU A 380 -2.49 -4.97 16.41
N SER A 381 -1.86 -6.05 15.94
CA SER A 381 -0.53 -6.01 15.31
C SER A 381 -0.51 -5.19 14.03
N SER A 382 -1.65 -5.03 13.34
CA SER A 382 -1.74 -4.21 12.13
C SER A 382 -1.49 -2.73 12.38
N ILE A 383 -1.59 -2.29 13.65
CA ILE A 383 -1.18 -0.97 14.09
C ILE A 383 0.35 -0.97 14.13
N GLY A 384 1.00 -0.17 13.27
CA GLY A 384 2.46 0.00 13.35
C GLY A 384 3.30 -0.95 12.50
N VAL A 385 2.69 -1.76 11.62
CA VAL A 385 3.38 -2.47 10.52
C VAL A 385 3.92 -1.49 9.44
N ALA A 386 3.63 -0.20 9.62
CA ALA A 386 4.04 0.95 8.83
C ALA A 386 5.53 1.00 8.41
N GLY A 387 5.77 1.27 7.13
CA GLY A 387 6.95 2.04 6.70
C GLY A 387 8.25 1.27 6.46
N VAL A 388 8.30 -0.03 6.73
CA VAL A 388 9.47 -0.87 6.42
C VAL A 388 9.19 -1.72 5.18
N GLY A 389 10.12 -1.76 4.22
CA GLY A 389 9.98 -2.59 3.02
C GLY A 389 9.69 -4.06 3.40
N GLY A 390 8.74 -4.70 2.72
CA GLY A 390 8.28 -6.05 3.06
C GLY A 390 7.23 -6.11 4.18
N GLY A 391 6.30 -5.14 4.25
CA GLY A 391 5.34 -4.98 5.35
C GLY A 391 4.56 -6.24 5.76
N ALA A 392 4.24 -7.14 4.81
CA ALA A 392 3.57 -8.40 5.15
C ALA A 392 4.47 -9.41 5.87
N THR A 393 5.77 -9.41 5.57
CA THR A 393 6.78 -10.21 6.27
C THR A 393 6.92 -9.71 7.70
N PHE A 394 6.98 -8.40 7.92
CA PHE A 394 7.00 -7.82 9.27
C PHE A 394 5.75 -8.15 10.07
N ALA A 395 4.56 -8.01 9.47
CA ALA A 395 3.32 -8.40 10.13
C ALA A 395 3.33 -9.87 10.56
N ALA A 396 3.81 -10.78 9.71
CA ALA A 396 3.97 -12.19 10.05
C ALA A 396 4.98 -12.42 11.18
N LEU A 397 6.08 -11.67 11.21
CA LEU A 397 7.09 -11.75 12.28
C LEU A 397 6.58 -11.22 13.63
N ILE A 398 5.50 -10.43 13.66
CA ILE A 398 4.82 -10.02 14.89
C ILE A 398 3.76 -11.06 15.28
N VAL A 399 2.90 -11.44 14.33
CA VAL A 399 1.75 -12.33 14.58
C VAL A 399 2.18 -13.73 14.98
N LEU A 400 3.13 -14.35 14.25
CA LEU A 400 3.49 -15.75 14.50
C LEU A 400 4.07 -15.93 15.93
N PRO A 401 5.08 -15.16 16.39
CA PRO A 401 5.56 -15.27 17.77
C PRO A 401 4.49 -14.91 18.82
N ALA A 402 3.64 -13.91 18.56
CA ALA A 402 2.55 -13.55 19.48
C ALA A 402 1.51 -14.67 19.63
N MET A 403 1.38 -15.54 18.63
CA MET A 403 0.55 -16.75 18.64
C MET A 403 1.31 -18.00 19.12
N GLY A 404 2.58 -17.87 19.55
CA GLY A 404 3.43 -19.00 19.95
C GLY A 404 3.90 -19.89 18.80
N LEU A 405 3.87 -19.38 17.56
CA LEU A 405 4.17 -20.13 16.34
C LEU A 405 5.59 -19.83 15.82
N PRO A 406 6.28 -20.83 15.23
CA PRO A 406 7.57 -20.62 14.58
C PRO A 406 7.45 -19.76 13.31
N ILE A 407 8.45 -18.90 13.08
CA ILE A 407 8.52 -18.02 11.89
C ILE A 407 9.18 -18.68 10.66
N THR A 408 9.42 -19.98 10.72
CA THR A 408 10.12 -20.76 9.69
C THR A 408 9.47 -20.64 8.31
N LEU A 409 8.13 -20.62 8.28
CA LEU A 409 7.35 -20.48 7.05
C LEU A 409 7.56 -19.14 6.34
N VAL A 410 7.90 -18.08 7.08
CA VAL A 410 8.18 -16.77 6.50
C VAL A 410 9.36 -16.88 5.53
N ALA A 411 10.43 -17.58 5.90
CA ALA A 411 11.62 -17.74 5.05
C ALA A 411 11.31 -18.47 3.72
N LEU A 412 10.44 -19.47 3.77
CA LEU A 412 10.04 -20.27 2.60
C LEU A 412 9.22 -19.44 1.59
N LEU A 413 8.29 -18.64 2.08
CA LEU A 413 7.32 -17.93 1.23
C LEU A 413 7.85 -16.60 0.68
N ILE A 414 9.02 -16.11 1.12
CA ILE A 414 9.61 -14.91 0.51
C ILE A 414 9.97 -15.13 -0.97
N SER A 415 10.18 -16.37 -1.43
CA SER A 415 10.44 -16.65 -2.86
C SER A 415 9.31 -16.20 -3.78
N ILE A 416 8.05 -16.32 -3.33
CA ILE A 416 6.84 -15.94 -4.08
C ILE A 416 6.20 -14.65 -3.58
N GLU A 417 6.76 -14.05 -2.51
CA GLU A 417 6.32 -12.78 -1.95
C GLU A 417 6.18 -11.70 -3.02
N PRO A 418 7.11 -11.56 -3.99
CA PRO A 418 6.94 -10.58 -5.06
C PRO A 418 5.63 -10.63 -5.83
N LEU A 419 5.05 -11.83 -6.03
CA LEU A 419 3.84 -12.05 -6.83
C LEU A 419 2.56 -11.81 -6.02
N ILE A 420 2.56 -12.24 -4.75
CA ILE A 420 1.41 -12.04 -3.85
C ILE A 420 1.34 -10.58 -3.40
N ASP A 421 2.48 -9.92 -3.23
CA ASP A 421 2.57 -8.55 -2.75
C ASP A 421 1.89 -7.53 -3.66
N MET A 422 1.82 -7.84 -4.97
CA MET A 422 1.06 -7.06 -5.95
C MET A 422 -0.42 -6.96 -5.55
N GLY A 423 -1.08 -8.11 -5.38
CA GLY A 423 -2.49 -8.16 -5.02
C GLY A 423 -2.75 -7.59 -3.62
N ARG A 424 -1.91 -7.91 -2.63
CA ARG A 424 -2.04 -7.38 -1.26
C ARG A 424 -1.93 -5.86 -1.22
N THR A 425 -0.97 -5.29 -1.95
CA THR A 425 -0.79 -3.83 -1.97
C THR A 425 -1.97 -3.14 -2.64
N ALA A 426 -2.46 -3.66 -3.77
CA ALA A 426 -3.67 -3.15 -4.39
C ALA A 426 -4.88 -3.20 -3.44
N LEU A 427 -5.03 -4.29 -2.68
CA LEU A 427 -6.10 -4.44 -1.70
C LEU A 427 -5.98 -3.43 -0.55
N ASN A 428 -4.78 -3.21 0.00
CA ASN A 428 -4.55 -2.23 1.07
C ASN A 428 -4.90 -0.82 0.61
N VAL A 429 -4.41 -0.42 -0.56
CA VAL A 429 -4.68 0.89 -1.14
C VAL A 429 -6.18 1.04 -1.41
N ASN A 430 -6.85 0.01 -1.91
CA ASN A 430 -8.31 0.02 -2.04
C ASN A 430 -9.03 0.18 -0.70
N GLY A 431 -8.60 -0.56 0.33
CA GLY A 431 -9.18 -0.49 1.67
C GLY A 431 -9.11 0.93 2.25
N SER A 432 -7.98 1.61 2.06
CA SER A 432 -7.84 3.01 2.47
C SER A 432 -8.79 3.97 1.72
N MET A 433 -8.94 3.83 0.40
CA MET A 433 -9.89 4.63 -0.39
C MET A 433 -11.34 4.34 -0.03
N ALA A 434 -11.67 3.06 0.22
CA ALA A 434 -12.99 2.65 0.67
C ALA A 434 -13.31 3.21 2.06
N ALA A 435 -12.35 3.21 3.00
CA ALA A 435 -12.50 3.81 4.31
C ALA A 435 -12.69 5.33 4.25
N GLY A 436 -11.92 6.04 3.42
CA GLY A 436 -12.10 7.48 3.22
C GLY A 436 -13.46 7.83 2.60
N THR A 437 -13.88 7.07 1.57
CA THR A 437 -15.18 7.24 0.90
C THR A 437 -16.34 6.94 1.85
N ALA A 438 -16.27 5.84 2.60
CA ALA A 438 -17.29 5.47 3.57
C ALA A 438 -17.37 6.50 4.71
N THR A 439 -16.23 6.99 5.20
CA THR A 439 -16.20 8.04 6.24
C THR A 439 -16.85 9.33 5.74
N SER A 440 -16.49 9.79 4.54
CA SER A 440 -17.10 10.97 3.90
C SER A 440 -18.61 10.82 3.76
N GLN A 441 -19.07 9.64 3.35
CA GLN A 441 -20.49 9.33 3.19
C GLN A 441 -21.26 9.27 4.51
N LEU A 442 -20.69 8.64 5.55
CA LEU A 442 -21.29 8.55 6.88
C LEU A 442 -21.40 9.91 7.58
N LEU A 443 -20.45 10.81 7.31
CA LEU A 443 -20.44 12.17 7.83
C LEU A 443 -21.28 13.14 6.99
N GLY A 444 -21.77 12.72 5.82
CA GLY A 444 -22.54 13.57 4.92
C GLY A 444 -21.74 14.73 4.31
N VAL A 445 -20.41 14.60 4.22
CA VAL A 445 -19.51 15.64 3.69
C VAL A 445 -18.91 15.19 2.37
N ARG A 446 -19.23 15.88 1.27
CA ARG A 446 -18.64 15.64 -0.06
C ARG A 446 -18.29 16.96 -0.73
N ASN A 447 -17.18 16.98 -1.45
CA ASN A 447 -16.89 18.06 -2.37
C ASN A 447 -17.87 18.00 -3.55
N PRO A 448 -18.28 19.16 -4.12
CA PRO A 448 -18.95 19.19 -5.40
C PRO A 448 -18.10 18.42 -6.42
N GLN A 449 -18.68 17.42 -7.08
CA GLN A 449 -18.01 16.74 -8.17
C GLN A 449 -17.84 17.76 -9.30
N PRO A 450 -16.64 17.92 -9.89
CA PRO A 450 -16.58 18.56 -11.20
C PRO A 450 -17.40 17.69 -12.15
N ASP A 451 -18.31 18.32 -12.90
CA ASP A 451 -19.10 17.62 -13.92
C ASP A 451 -18.16 16.78 -14.79
N ASN A 452 -18.54 15.51 -14.99
CA ASN A 452 -17.77 14.54 -15.77
C ASN A 452 -17.76 14.85 -17.29
N ASP A 453 -18.16 16.05 -17.69
CA ASP A 453 -18.32 16.50 -19.07
C ASP A 453 -17.39 17.70 -19.35
N ALA A 454 -16.08 17.43 -19.41
CA ALA A 454 -15.10 18.29 -20.09
C ALA A 454 -13.88 17.48 -20.55
#